data_AF-A0A511T914-F1
#
_entry.id   AF-A0A511T914-F1
#
_cell.length_a   1.000
_cell.length_b   1.000
_cell.length_c   1.000
_cell.angle_alpha   90.00
_cell.angle_beta   90.00
_cell.angle_gamma   90.00
#
_symmetry.space_group_name_H-M   'P 1'
#
loop_
_entity.id
_entity.type
_entity.pdbx_description
1 polymer ?
#
loop_
_entity_poly.entity_id
_entity_poly.type
_entity_poly.pdbx_seq_one_letter_code
_entity_poly.pdbx_strand_id
1 'polypeptide(L)'
;MTPAHSRYRFVRTLAGLGGLTAWLLTLAPTSGLAQDDDDDDEEAVAPQVACYTAASQGGLTDDYAATQLCRGARSSAPAKCFLRVQDQGSLTQAQALQLCQFATAEDDPASCYLQARGKSFGDDARLLQLCQPPVTEFLRYCPVPVQ
;
A
#
# COMPACT_ATOMS: atom_id res chain seq x y z
N MET A 1 -17.40 9.17 -25.62
CA MET A 1 -18.55 8.91 -24.74
C MET A 1 -18.05 8.87 -23.32
N THR A 2 -18.31 9.93 -22.55
CA THR A 2 -17.99 10.05 -21.12
C THR A 2 -19.20 10.70 -20.43
N PRO A 3 -19.59 10.17 -19.28
CA PRO A 3 -20.04 11.02 -18.17
C PRO A 3 -19.46 10.50 -16.84
N ALA A 4 -19.49 11.20 -15.71
CA ALA A 4 -19.63 12.60 -15.36
C ALA A 4 -19.19 12.66 -13.87
N HIS A 5 -18.47 13.71 -13.48
CA HIS A 5 -18.10 13.96 -12.09
C HIS A 5 -19.32 14.32 -11.24
N SER A 6 -19.53 13.57 -10.15
CA SER A 6 -20.52 13.92 -9.12
C SER A 6 -19.92 14.89 -8.12
N ARG A 7 -20.32 16.16 -8.20
CA ARG A 7 -20.02 17.21 -7.22
C ARG A 7 -21.26 17.42 -6.37
N TYR A 8 -21.26 16.92 -5.14
CA TYR A 8 -22.27 17.29 -4.15
C TYR A 8 -21.82 18.53 -3.37
N ARG A 9 -22.42 19.67 -3.69
CA ARG A 9 -22.58 20.82 -2.80
C ARG A 9 -24.04 21.21 -2.84
N PHE A 10 -24.73 21.14 -1.72
CA PHE A 10 -25.87 22.02 -1.51
C PHE A 10 -25.88 22.56 -0.08
N VAL A 11 -25.97 23.87 -0.04
CA VAL A 11 -25.95 24.78 1.09
C VAL A 11 -27.40 25.03 1.52
N ARG A 12 -27.64 25.13 2.83
CA ARG A 12 -28.78 25.83 3.45
C ARG A 12 -28.29 26.37 4.80
N THR A 13 -27.70 27.56 4.88
CA THR A 13 -28.28 28.91 5.02
C THR A 13 -29.15 29.12 6.28
N LEU A 14 -28.52 29.74 7.28
CA LEU A 14 -28.94 30.84 8.18
C LEU A 14 -30.35 30.85 8.80
N ALA A 15 -30.41 30.95 10.13
CA ALA A 15 -30.98 32.10 10.87
C ALA A 15 -31.10 31.79 12.37
N GLY A 16 -30.59 32.68 13.23
CA GLY A 16 -30.75 32.58 14.69
C GLY A 16 -29.97 33.65 15.45
N LEU A 17 -30.46 34.88 15.38
CA LEU A 17 -30.02 36.03 16.18
C LEU A 17 -30.36 35.83 17.67
N GLY A 18 -29.45 36.29 18.54
CA GLY A 18 -29.82 36.91 19.81
C GLY A 18 -29.53 36.10 21.08
N GLY A 19 -28.72 36.69 21.97
CA GLY A 19 -28.65 36.25 23.37
C GLY A 19 -27.32 36.49 24.07
N LEU A 20 -27.00 37.75 24.37
CA LEU A 20 -26.02 38.09 25.42
C LEU A 20 -26.65 37.78 26.78
N THR A 21 -26.19 36.73 27.48
CA THR A 21 -26.27 36.65 28.94
C THR A 21 -25.02 36.00 29.49
N ALA A 22 -24.22 36.82 30.17
CA ALA A 22 -23.23 36.43 31.15
C ALA A 22 -23.92 35.83 32.40
N TRP A 23 -23.10 35.20 33.27
CA TRP A 23 -23.42 34.55 34.56
C TRP A 23 -23.88 33.08 34.40
N LEU A 24 -23.19 32.05 34.93
CA LEU A 24 -22.65 31.88 36.27
C LEU A 24 -21.58 30.75 36.31
N LEU A 25 -20.59 30.95 37.18
CA LEU A 25 -19.69 29.93 37.69
C LEU A 25 -20.46 28.87 38.49
N THR A 26 -20.35 27.59 38.11
CA THR A 26 -20.61 26.45 39.00
C THR A 26 -19.40 25.52 38.97
N LEU A 27 -18.58 25.62 40.01
CA LEU A 27 -17.61 24.61 40.43
C LEU A 27 -18.40 23.41 40.97
N ALA A 28 -18.48 22.33 40.18
CA ALA A 28 -18.94 21.03 40.66
C ALA A 28 -17.72 20.12 40.86
N PRO A 29 -17.65 19.35 41.97
CA PRO A 29 -16.57 18.40 42.21
C PRO A 29 -16.60 17.31 41.14
N THR A 30 -15.46 17.13 40.49
CA THR A 30 -15.21 16.14 39.46
C THR A 30 -15.35 14.75 40.07
N SER A 31 -16.52 14.13 39.92
CA SER A 31 -16.61 12.68 40.05
C SER A 31 -15.89 12.13 38.82
N GLY A 32 -14.64 11.70 39.02
CA GLY A 32 -13.88 10.96 38.03
C GLY A 32 -14.58 9.64 37.76
N LEU A 33 -15.55 9.67 36.85
CA LEU A 33 -15.87 8.50 36.08
C LEU A 33 -14.68 8.33 35.14
N ALA A 34 -13.92 7.26 35.37
CA ALA A 34 -13.03 6.73 34.37
C ALA A 34 -13.84 6.66 33.07
N GLN A 35 -13.46 7.47 32.10
CA GLN A 35 -13.75 7.13 30.72
C GLN A 35 -12.97 5.83 30.51
N ASP A 36 -13.69 4.73 30.47
CA ASP A 36 -13.31 3.62 29.61
C ASP A 36 -13.24 4.23 28.21
N ASP A 37 -12.05 4.74 27.87
CA ASP A 37 -11.68 4.98 26.50
C ASP A 37 -11.67 3.58 25.87
N ASP A 38 -12.80 3.22 25.26
CA ASP A 38 -12.88 2.19 24.23
C ASP A 38 -11.97 2.68 23.07
N ASP A 39 -10.66 2.52 23.25
CA ASP A 39 -9.71 2.48 22.15
C ASP A 39 -10.12 1.26 21.32
N ASP A 40 -10.97 1.50 20.33
CA ASP A 40 -11.11 0.64 19.15
C ASP A 40 -9.72 0.53 18.52
N ASP A 41 -8.90 -0.37 19.06
CA ASP A 41 -7.66 -0.84 18.47
C ASP A 41 -8.04 -1.50 17.14
N GLU A 42 -8.14 -0.70 16.06
CA GLU A 42 -8.12 -1.20 14.69
C GLU A 42 -6.81 -1.96 14.53
N GLU A 43 -6.87 -3.28 14.75
CA GLU A 43 -5.71 -4.15 14.75
C GLU A 43 -4.98 -4.01 13.40
N ALA A 44 -3.81 -3.36 13.45
CA ALA A 44 -3.07 -3.01 12.26
C ALA A 44 -2.65 -4.29 11.52
N VAL A 45 -3.29 -4.53 10.36
CA VAL A 45 -3.00 -5.70 9.53
C VAL A 45 -1.53 -5.70 9.14
N ALA A 46 -0.83 -6.79 9.46
CA ALA A 46 0.57 -6.96 9.12
C ALA A 46 0.80 -6.73 7.60
N PRO A 47 1.81 -5.95 7.19
CA PRO A 47 2.00 -5.58 5.78
C PRO A 47 2.12 -6.77 4.82
N GLN A 48 2.66 -7.88 5.30
CA GLN A 48 2.79 -9.13 4.53
C GLN A 48 1.41 -9.75 4.28
N VAL A 49 0.51 -9.72 5.26
CA VAL A 49 -0.87 -10.21 5.12
C VAL A 49 -1.66 -9.32 4.17
N ALA A 50 -1.49 -8.00 4.25
CA ALA A 50 -2.09 -7.06 3.31
C ALA A 50 -1.58 -7.28 1.87
N CYS A 51 -0.28 -7.53 1.69
CA CYS A 51 0.30 -7.89 0.39
C CYS A 51 -0.30 -9.19 -0.15
N TYR A 52 -0.33 -10.25 0.67
CA TYR A 52 -0.86 -11.56 0.29
C TYR A 52 -2.31 -11.44 -0.18
N THR A 53 -3.14 -10.80 0.65
CA THR A 53 -4.56 -10.59 0.37
C THR A 53 -4.76 -9.83 -0.95
N ALA A 54 -3.98 -8.77 -1.19
CA ALA A 54 -4.04 -8.02 -2.43
C ALA A 54 -3.62 -8.87 -3.66
N ALA A 55 -2.59 -9.70 -3.53
CA ALA A 55 -2.14 -10.58 -4.61
C ALA A 55 -3.19 -11.64 -4.95
N SER A 56 -3.74 -12.32 -3.93
CA SER A 56 -4.77 -13.36 -4.11
C SER A 56 -6.05 -12.79 -4.70
N GLN A 57 -6.52 -11.64 -4.21
CA GLN A 57 -7.70 -10.96 -4.77
C GLN A 57 -7.46 -10.46 -6.21
N GLY A 58 -6.22 -10.13 -6.54
CA GLY A 58 -5.81 -9.72 -7.89
C GLY A 58 -5.64 -10.88 -8.88
N GLY A 59 -5.83 -12.14 -8.47
CA GLY A 59 -5.78 -13.31 -9.36
C GLY A 59 -4.53 -14.17 -9.24
N LEU A 60 -3.60 -13.88 -8.32
CA LEU A 60 -2.54 -14.82 -7.95
C LEU A 60 -3.09 -15.85 -6.96
N THR A 61 -3.82 -16.85 -7.47
CA THR A 61 -4.53 -17.86 -6.66
C THR A 61 -3.65 -18.98 -6.13
N ASP A 62 -2.40 -19.08 -6.59
CA ASP A 62 -1.43 -20.02 -6.02
C ASP A 62 -0.88 -19.48 -4.70
N ASP A 63 -1.29 -20.09 -3.58
CA ASP A 63 -0.93 -19.64 -2.23
C ASP A 63 0.59 -19.64 -2.01
N TYR A 64 1.31 -20.59 -2.60
CA TYR A 64 2.76 -20.65 -2.52
C TYR A 64 3.42 -19.45 -3.21
N ALA A 65 3.03 -19.15 -4.46
CA ALA A 65 3.51 -18.00 -5.20
C ALA A 65 3.17 -16.67 -4.50
N ALA A 66 1.94 -16.52 -4.01
CA ALA A 66 1.53 -15.33 -3.25
C ALA A 66 2.37 -15.16 -1.98
N THR A 67 2.64 -16.25 -1.25
CA THR A 67 3.52 -16.26 -0.08
C THR A 67 4.95 -15.89 -0.44
N GLN A 68 5.51 -16.45 -1.52
CA GLN A 68 6.88 -16.14 -1.97
C GLN A 68 7.04 -14.68 -2.42
N LEU A 69 6.01 -14.13 -3.06
CA LEU A 69 5.99 -12.72 -3.48
C LEU A 69 5.99 -11.76 -2.28
N CYS A 70 5.18 -12.08 -1.27
CA CYS A 70 4.90 -11.18 -0.14
C CYS A 70 5.76 -11.44 1.11
N ARG A 71 6.64 -12.45 1.09
CA ARG A 71 7.56 -12.73 2.20
C ARG A 71 8.48 -11.53 2.44
N GLY A 72 8.42 -10.97 3.65
CA GLY A 72 9.23 -9.82 4.04
C GLY A 72 8.76 -8.48 3.46
N ALA A 73 7.59 -8.44 2.83
CA ALA A 73 7.02 -7.21 2.31
C ALA A 73 6.71 -6.21 3.43
N ARG A 74 7.01 -4.93 3.19
CA ARG A 74 6.71 -3.81 4.09
C ARG A 74 5.45 -3.03 3.68
N SER A 75 4.84 -3.44 2.57
CA SER A 75 3.62 -2.86 2.01
C SER A 75 3.03 -3.84 0.99
N SER A 76 1.90 -3.48 0.39
CA SER A 76 1.31 -4.21 -0.74
C SER A 76 1.99 -3.93 -2.09
N ALA A 77 3.15 -3.26 -2.11
CA ALA A 77 3.86 -2.92 -3.35
C ALA A 77 4.25 -4.14 -4.20
N PRO A 78 4.76 -5.27 -3.65
CA PRO A 78 5.08 -6.46 -4.45
C PRO A 78 3.85 -7.01 -5.20
N ALA A 79 2.70 -7.07 -4.53
CA ALA A 79 1.45 -7.49 -5.15
C ALA A 79 1.04 -6.54 -6.31
N LYS A 80 1.05 -5.22 -6.07
CA LYS A 80 0.72 -4.22 -7.10
C LYS A 80 1.66 -4.28 -8.30
N CYS A 81 2.95 -4.49 -8.06
CA CYS A 81 3.94 -4.71 -9.11
C CYS A 81 3.58 -5.95 -9.95
N PHE A 82 3.38 -7.09 -9.28
CA PHE A 82 3.12 -8.36 -9.96
C PHE A 82 1.90 -8.28 -10.85
N LEU A 83 0.79 -7.77 -10.31
CA LEU A 83 -0.48 -7.63 -11.03
C LEU A 83 -0.33 -6.73 -12.26
N ARG A 84 0.41 -5.62 -12.15
CA ARG A 84 0.64 -4.71 -13.27
C ARG A 84 1.41 -5.35 -14.42
N VAL A 85 2.44 -6.14 -14.12
CA VAL A 85 3.25 -6.77 -15.17
C VAL A 85 2.51 -7.96 -15.81
N GLN A 86 1.71 -8.67 -15.02
CA GLN A 86 0.82 -9.73 -15.54
C GLN A 86 -0.27 -9.20 -16.45
N ASP A 87 -0.90 -8.08 -16.10
CA ASP A 87 -1.95 -7.44 -16.91
C ASP A 87 -1.45 -7.11 -18.33
N GLN A 88 -0.17 -6.75 -18.47
CA GLN A 88 0.43 -6.49 -19.78
C GLN A 88 0.90 -7.76 -20.53
N GLY A 89 0.75 -8.95 -19.94
CA GLY A 89 0.99 -10.25 -20.57
C GLY A 89 2.42 -10.49 -21.05
N SER A 90 3.39 -9.78 -20.48
CA SER A 90 4.75 -9.70 -21.00
C SER A 90 5.73 -10.68 -20.39
N LEU A 91 5.42 -11.18 -19.18
CA LEU A 91 6.29 -12.08 -18.42
C LEU A 91 5.53 -13.33 -18.00
N THR A 92 6.27 -14.44 -17.88
CA THR A 92 5.76 -15.61 -17.15
C THR A 92 5.53 -15.29 -15.67
N GLN A 93 4.70 -16.07 -15.00
CA GLN A 93 4.50 -15.96 -13.55
C GLN A 93 5.81 -15.96 -12.76
N ALA A 94 6.72 -16.89 -13.07
CA ALA A 94 8.01 -16.98 -12.40
C ALA A 94 8.87 -15.72 -12.59
N GLN A 95 8.90 -15.16 -13.80
CA GLN A 95 9.64 -13.92 -14.08
C GLN A 95 9.03 -12.71 -13.38
N ALA A 96 7.70 -12.61 -13.35
CA ALA A 96 7.02 -11.53 -12.62
C ALA A 96 7.25 -11.64 -11.10
N LEU A 97 7.26 -12.86 -10.55
CA LEU A 97 7.64 -13.09 -9.14
C LEU A 97 9.06 -12.61 -8.89
N GLN A 98 10.02 -13.00 -9.74
CA GLN A 98 11.42 -12.57 -9.62
C GLN A 98 11.57 -11.04 -9.67
N LEU A 99 10.89 -10.39 -10.60
CA LEU A 99 10.98 -8.94 -10.79
C LEU A 99 10.38 -8.16 -9.61
N CYS A 100 9.24 -8.62 -9.10
CA CYS A 100 8.46 -7.89 -8.10
C CYS A 100 8.79 -8.27 -6.67
N GLN A 101 9.59 -9.33 -6.46
CA GLN A 101 10.06 -9.70 -5.13
C GLN A 101 10.88 -8.54 -4.55
N PHE A 102 10.53 -8.13 -3.33
CA PHE A 102 11.11 -6.99 -2.61
C PHE A 102 10.78 -5.59 -3.16
N ALA A 103 9.82 -5.45 -4.09
CA ALA A 103 9.36 -4.12 -4.49
C ALA A 103 8.85 -3.32 -3.28
N THR A 104 9.26 -2.06 -3.18
CA THR A 104 8.88 -1.14 -2.11
C THR A 104 7.90 -0.10 -2.65
N ALA A 105 7.44 0.81 -1.81
CA ALA A 105 6.65 1.94 -2.31
C ALA A 105 7.50 2.93 -3.13
N GLU A 106 8.81 2.92 -2.93
CA GLU A 106 9.79 3.84 -3.54
C GLU A 106 10.41 3.23 -4.82
N ASP A 107 10.48 1.89 -4.88
CA ASP A 107 11.00 1.13 -6.02
C ASP A 107 9.86 0.53 -6.84
N ASP A 108 9.71 0.97 -8.10
CA ASP A 108 8.69 0.48 -9.03
C ASP A 108 9.32 -0.32 -10.20
N PRO A 109 9.71 -1.60 -9.96
CA PRO A 109 10.37 -2.42 -10.96
C PRO A 109 9.47 -2.76 -12.17
N ALA A 110 8.15 -2.78 -11.98
CA ALA A 110 7.18 -2.94 -13.07
C ALA A 110 7.28 -1.79 -14.07
N SER A 111 7.28 -0.54 -13.58
CA SER A 111 7.41 0.64 -14.44
C SER A 111 8.75 0.68 -15.16
N CYS A 112 9.85 0.27 -14.51
CA CYS A 112 11.16 0.12 -15.17
C CYS A 112 11.08 -0.88 -16.33
N TYR A 113 10.59 -2.09 -16.07
CA TYR A 113 10.56 -3.17 -17.06
C TYR A 113 9.70 -2.80 -18.27
N LEU A 114 8.48 -2.28 -18.04
CA LEU A 114 7.56 -1.90 -19.11
C LEU A 114 8.11 -0.77 -19.99
N GLN A 115 8.78 0.22 -19.38
CA GLN A 115 9.45 1.28 -20.13
C GLN A 115 10.65 0.76 -20.92
N ALA A 116 11.51 -0.04 -20.29
CA ALA A 116 12.71 -0.57 -20.91
C ALA A 116 12.37 -1.49 -22.10
N ARG A 117 11.32 -2.31 -21.97
CA ARG A 117 10.79 -3.13 -23.06
C ARG A 117 10.27 -2.28 -24.23
N GLY A 118 9.60 -1.16 -23.93
CA GLY A 118 9.12 -0.23 -24.97
C GLY A 118 10.25 0.56 -25.66
N LYS A 119 11.46 0.60 -25.09
CA LYS A 119 12.60 1.38 -25.59
C LYS A 119 13.75 0.55 -26.13
N SER A 120 13.83 -0.74 -25.80
CA SER A 120 14.95 -1.61 -26.15
C SER A 120 14.49 -2.86 -26.91
N PHE A 121 15.38 -3.42 -27.71
CA PHE A 121 15.23 -4.75 -28.34
C PHE A 121 15.88 -5.86 -27.49
N GLY A 122 16.11 -5.61 -26.19
CA GLY A 122 16.76 -6.56 -25.30
C GLY A 122 15.87 -7.77 -25.01
N ASP A 123 16.48 -8.92 -24.74
CA ASP A 123 15.77 -10.07 -24.22
C ASP A 123 15.20 -9.79 -22.81
N ASP A 124 14.09 -10.42 -22.47
CA ASP A 124 13.41 -10.21 -21.19
C ASP A 124 14.31 -10.51 -19.99
N ALA A 125 15.24 -11.46 -20.09
CA ALA A 125 16.13 -11.79 -18.99
C ALA A 125 17.07 -10.63 -18.66
N ARG A 126 17.58 -9.91 -19.67
CA ARG A 126 18.40 -8.72 -19.46
C ARG A 126 17.60 -7.58 -18.83
N LEU A 127 16.35 -7.39 -19.23
CA LEU A 127 15.46 -6.39 -18.65
C LEU A 127 15.10 -6.70 -17.20
N LEU A 128 14.84 -7.98 -16.90
CA LEU A 128 14.61 -8.45 -15.54
C LEU A 128 15.80 -8.16 -14.63
N GLN A 129 17.03 -8.43 -15.09
CA GLN A 129 18.24 -8.11 -14.33
C GLN A 129 18.42 -6.61 -14.09
N LEU A 130 18.11 -5.78 -15.09
CA LEU A 130 18.25 -4.33 -15.00
C LEU A 130 17.26 -3.71 -14.01
N CYS A 131 16.03 -4.21 -14.01
CA CYS A 131 14.92 -3.62 -13.27
C CYS A 131 14.64 -4.30 -11.92
N GLN A 132 15.44 -5.27 -11.50
CA GLN A 132 15.23 -5.96 -10.23
C GLN A 132 15.49 -5.01 -9.03
N PRO A 133 14.63 -5.00 -8.00
CA PRO A 133 14.84 -4.17 -6.82
C PRO A 133 16.16 -4.48 -6.12
N PRO A 134 16.83 -3.48 -5.56
CA PRO A 134 18.01 -3.70 -4.76
C PRO A 134 17.63 -4.41 -3.45
N VAL A 135 18.14 -5.63 -3.24
CA VAL A 135 18.04 -6.34 -1.94
C VAL A 135 18.87 -5.67 -0.83
N THR A 136 19.59 -4.59 -1.14
CA THR A 136 20.52 -3.93 -0.23
C THR A 136 19.83 -3.24 0.93
N GLU A 137 18.55 -2.87 0.82
CA GLU A 137 17.81 -2.38 1.97
C GLU A 137 17.72 -3.47 3.05
N PHE A 138 17.51 -4.75 2.66
CA PHE A 138 17.60 -5.89 3.60
C PHE A 138 18.97 -6.01 4.28
N LEU A 139 20.06 -5.74 3.55
CA LEU A 139 21.43 -5.78 4.08
C LEU A 139 21.75 -4.62 5.05
N ARG A 140 21.01 -3.50 4.96
CA ARG A 140 21.12 -2.40 5.94
C ARG A 140 20.50 -2.76 7.29
N TYR A 141 19.43 -3.57 7.30
CA TYR A 141 18.75 -3.96 8.54
C TYR A 141 19.34 -5.22 9.19
N CYS A 142 20.04 -6.06 8.43
CA CYS A 142 20.77 -7.22 8.96
C CYS A 142 22.24 -7.14 8.49
N PRO A 143 23.08 -6.31 9.12
CA PRO A 143 24.50 -6.29 8.79
C PRO A 143 25.10 -7.67 9.09
N VAL A 144 25.63 -8.34 8.06
CA VAL A 144 26.48 -9.51 8.26
C VAL A 144 27.80 -9.02 8.84
N PRO A 145 28.18 -9.41 10.08
CA PRO A 145 29.51 -9.09 10.58
C PRO A 145 30.51 -9.87 9.73
N VAL A 146 31.25 -9.16 8.89
CA VAL A 146 32.47 -9.70 8.26
C VAL A 146 33.56 -9.71 9.33
N GLN A 147 34.05 -10.90 9.68
CA GLN A 147 35.24 -11.09 10.51
C GLN A 147 36.46 -11.27 9.61
#